data_AF-A0A0L0GDS6-F1
#
_entry.id   AF-A0A0L0GDS6-F1
#
_cell.length_a   1.000
_cell.length_b   1.000
_cell.length_c   1.000
_cell.angle_alpha   90.00
_cell.angle_beta   90.00
_cell.angle_gamma   90.00
#
_symmetry.space_group_name_H-M   'P 1'
#
loop_
_entity.id
_entity.type
_entity.pdbx_description
1 polymer ?
#
loop_
_entity_poly.entity_id
_entity_poly.type
_entity_poly.pdbx_seq_one_letter_code
_entity_poly.pdbx_strand_id
1 'polypeptide(L)'
;MQEVNQMLSSTSVDDKGGNQFKKRDALIELEAKAQKKWDTLKVFESDAPEAGTQEFEDKNKYMCTFPYPYMNGRLHLGHSFSLSKCEFSVGFERLKGKNALFPFGFHCTGMPIKACADKLAREMELYGCPPQFPTEESSNSGVEKKSKIAAKEGKYEL
;
A
#
# COMPACT_ATOMS: atom_id res chain seq x y z
N MET A 1 7.86 -11.78 -1.54
CA MET A 1 6.76 -12.63 -2.08
C MET A 1 6.53 -13.91 -1.29
N GLN A 2 7.56 -14.56 -0.71
CA GLN A 2 7.37 -15.75 0.14
C GLN A 2 6.57 -15.46 1.42
N GLU A 3 6.76 -14.29 2.04
CA GLU A 3 6.08 -13.92 3.30
C GLU A 3 4.58 -13.65 3.14
N VAL A 4 4.12 -13.20 1.96
CA VAL A 4 2.68 -12.95 1.70
C VAL A 4 1.92 -14.29 1.59
N ASN A 5 2.53 -15.28 0.93
CA ASN A 5 1.97 -16.63 0.83
C ASN A 5 1.96 -17.35 2.18
N GLN A 6 2.96 -17.09 3.04
CA GLN A 6 3.02 -17.65 4.40
C GLN A 6 1.97 -17.01 5.33
N MET A 7 1.66 -15.71 5.15
CA MET A 7 0.61 -15.04 5.92
C MET A 7 -0.79 -15.56 5.57
N LEU A 8 -1.06 -15.86 4.28
CA LEU A 8 -2.31 -16.49 3.83
C LEU A 8 -2.46 -17.93 4.31
N SER A 9 -1.36 -18.68 4.49
CA SER A 9 -1.43 -20.04 5.04
C SER A 9 -1.67 -20.07 6.55
N SER A 10 -1.30 -19.00 7.28
CA SER A 10 -1.50 -18.89 8.73
C SER A 10 -2.94 -18.57 9.13
N THR A 11 -3.76 -18.09 8.19
CA THR A 11 -5.21 -17.90 8.36
C THR A 11 -6.00 -19.13 7.87
N SER A 12 -5.54 -20.33 8.22
CA SER A 12 -6.35 -21.53 8.03
C SER A 12 -7.43 -21.54 9.11
N VAL A 13 -8.59 -20.99 8.76
CA VAL A 13 -9.81 -21.10 9.56
C VAL A 13 -10.20 -22.57 9.57
N ASP A 14 -10.31 -23.17 10.75
CA ASP A 14 -10.77 -24.55 10.94
C ASP A 14 -12.05 -24.80 10.11
N ASP A 15 -11.95 -25.72 9.14
CA ASP A 15 -13.05 -26.11 8.26
C ASP A 15 -14.14 -26.84 9.07
N LYS A 16 -15.04 -26.06 9.65
CA LYS A 16 -16.34 -26.52 10.14
C LYS A 16 -17.44 -26.00 9.21
N GLY A 17 -17.38 -26.37 7.93
CA GLY A 17 -18.40 -25.93 6.96
C GLY A 17 -18.16 -26.43 5.54
N GLY A 18 -18.13 -27.75 5.34
CA GLY A 18 -17.81 -28.42 4.08
C GLY A 18 -18.80 -28.17 2.92
N ASN A 19 -18.87 -26.94 2.40
CA ASN A 19 -19.26 -26.61 1.01
C ASN A 19 -19.29 -25.09 0.72
N GLN A 20 -19.20 -24.22 1.73
CA GLN A 20 -19.63 -22.82 1.56
C GLN A 20 -18.66 -21.95 0.76
N PHE A 21 -17.37 -22.31 0.65
CA PHE A 21 -16.34 -21.47 0.01
C PHE A 21 -15.56 -22.11 -1.14
N LYS A 22 -15.94 -23.32 -1.60
CA LYS A 22 -15.20 -24.06 -2.66
C LYS A 22 -14.91 -23.23 -3.91
N LYS A 23 -15.85 -22.39 -4.34
CA LYS A 23 -15.67 -21.52 -5.52
C LYS A 23 -14.62 -20.42 -5.29
N ARG A 24 -14.63 -19.79 -4.10
CA ARG A 24 -13.65 -18.77 -3.71
C ARG A 24 -12.26 -19.38 -3.68
N ASP A 25 -12.12 -20.53 -3.02
CA ASP A 25 -10.82 -21.17 -2.83
C ASP A 25 -10.22 -21.61 -4.17
N ALA A 26 -11.05 -22.09 -5.09
CA ALA A 26 -10.65 -22.38 -6.47
C ALA A 26 -10.14 -21.13 -7.21
N LEU A 27 -10.78 -19.96 -7.04
CA LEU A 27 -10.31 -18.71 -7.65
C LEU A 27 -8.97 -18.25 -7.06
N ILE A 28 -8.80 -18.32 -5.73
CA ILE A 28 -7.54 -17.98 -5.06
C ILE A 28 -6.39 -18.88 -5.57
N GLU A 29 -6.64 -20.18 -5.74
CA GLU A 29 -5.65 -21.11 -6.29
C GLU A 29 -5.27 -20.77 -7.74
N LEU A 30 -6.26 -20.44 -8.57
CA LEU A 30 -6.04 -20.02 -9.96
C LEU A 30 -5.27 -18.70 -10.05
N GLU A 31 -5.61 -17.73 -9.20
CA GLU A 31 -4.90 -16.45 -9.10
C GLU A 31 -3.43 -16.65 -8.77
N ALA A 32 -3.11 -17.49 -7.78
CA ALA A 32 -1.73 -17.80 -7.41
C ALA A 32 -0.95 -18.46 -8.56
N LYS A 33 -1.59 -19.38 -9.30
CA LYS A 33 -0.99 -20.01 -10.49
C LYS A 33 -0.73 -19.00 -11.60
N ALA A 34 -1.68 -18.10 -11.87
CA ALA A 34 -1.56 -17.06 -12.89
C ALA A 34 -0.45 -16.06 -12.54
N GLN A 35 -0.42 -15.56 -11.31
CA GLN A 35 0.60 -14.64 -10.81
C GLN A 35 2.01 -15.24 -10.93
N LYS A 36 2.17 -16.51 -10.53
CA LYS A 36 3.45 -17.22 -10.67
C LYS A 36 3.88 -17.32 -12.15
N LYS A 37 2.95 -17.64 -13.06
CA LYS A 37 3.24 -17.70 -14.49
C LYS A 37 3.65 -16.34 -15.05
N TRP A 38 2.97 -15.26 -14.66
CA TRP A 38 3.32 -13.90 -15.08
C TRP A 38 4.71 -13.49 -14.59
N ASP A 39 5.07 -13.84 -13.35
CA ASP A 39 6.40 -13.54 -12.80
C ASP A 39 7.52 -14.42 -13.40
N THR A 40 7.25 -15.67 -13.77
CA THR A 40 8.24 -16.47 -14.52
C THR A 40 8.48 -15.91 -15.92
N LEU A 41 7.42 -15.49 -16.60
CA LEU A 41 7.49 -15.04 -17.99
C LEU A 41 7.85 -13.55 -18.14
N LYS A 42 7.87 -12.79 -17.04
CA LYS A 42 8.18 -11.35 -17.03
C LYS A 42 7.35 -10.53 -18.01
N VAL A 43 6.09 -10.93 -18.22
CA VAL A 43 5.18 -10.34 -19.23
C VAL A 43 4.86 -8.86 -19.04
N PHE A 44 5.17 -8.29 -17.88
CA PHE A 44 4.93 -6.89 -17.55
C PHE A 44 6.22 -6.08 -17.37
N GLU A 45 7.38 -6.70 -17.57
CA GLU A 45 8.66 -5.99 -17.68
C GLU A 45 8.78 -5.48 -19.12
N SER A 46 8.80 -4.16 -19.27
CA SER A 46 8.87 -3.47 -20.56
C SER A 46 10.11 -2.58 -20.57
N ASP A 47 10.99 -2.81 -21.54
CA ASP A 47 12.12 -1.93 -21.82
C ASP A 47 11.73 -0.84 -22.83
N ALA A 48 12.50 0.25 -22.82
CA ALA A 48 12.38 1.27 -23.85
C ALA A 48 13.02 0.75 -25.16
N PRO A 49 12.38 0.94 -26.32
CA PRO A 49 12.97 0.55 -27.59
C PRO A 49 14.24 1.36 -27.86
N GLU A 50 15.21 0.73 -28.53
CA GLU A 50 16.48 1.38 -28.87
C GLU A 50 16.27 2.55 -29.85
N ALA A 51 17.05 3.62 -29.66
CA ALA A 51 16.98 4.79 -30.52
C ALA A 51 17.34 4.43 -31.97
N GLY A 52 16.48 4.81 -32.93
CA GLY A 52 16.65 4.52 -34.35
C GLY A 52 15.99 3.22 -34.83
N THR A 53 15.31 2.49 -33.96
CA THR A 53 14.43 1.37 -34.37
C THR A 53 13.07 1.89 -34.83
N GLN A 54 12.40 1.14 -35.71
CA GLN A 54 11.03 1.45 -36.16
C GLN A 54 10.06 1.58 -34.96
N GLU A 55 10.22 0.72 -33.95
CA GLU A 55 9.41 0.74 -32.73
C GLU A 55 9.56 2.05 -31.92
N PHE A 56 10.77 2.63 -31.91
CA PHE A 56 11.02 3.93 -31.30
C PHE A 56 10.33 5.06 -32.07
N GLU A 57 10.32 4.98 -33.40
CA GLU A 57 9.70 5.98 -34.28
C GLU A 57 8.17 5.91 -34.29
N ASP A 58 7.60 4.71 -34.18
CA ASP A 58 6.16 4.45 -34.12
C ASP A 58 5.49 5.07 -32.88
N LYS A 59 6.29 5.43 -31.86
CA LYS A 59 5.87 6.12 -30.62
C LYS A 59 4.66 5.47 -29.94
N ASN A 60 4.46 4.17 -30.13
CA ASN A 60 3.27 3.46 -29.68
C ASN A 60 3.39 3.07 -28.20
N LYS A 61 3.58 4.06 -27.33
CA LYS A 61 3.78 3.90 -25.88
C LYS A 61 2.60 4.41 -25.07
N TYR A 62 2.40 3.82 -23.90
CA TYR A 62 1.43 4.29 -22.91
C TYR A 62 2.05 4.19 -21.51
N MET A 63 1.93 5.23 -20.70
CA MET A 63 2.42 5.23 -19.32
C MET A 63 1.30 5.73 -18.40
N CYS A 64 0.86 4.90 -17.47
CA CYS A 64 0.00 5.31 -16.36
C CYS A 64 0.84 5.42 -15.10
N THR A 65 0.54 6.37 -14.23
CA THR A 65 1.19 6.48 -12.93
C THR A 65 0.14 6.62 -11.85
N PHE A 66 0.31 5.86 -10.77
CA PHE A 66 -0.48 5.99 -9.56
C PHE A 66 0.35 6.78 -8.52
N PRO A 67 -0.20 7.82 -7.88
CA PRO A 67 0.49 8.50 -6.79
C PRO A 67 0.90 7.50 -5.71
N TYR A 68 2.19 7.41 -5.42
CA TYR A 68 2.71 6.41 -4.50
C TYR A 68 2.07 6.55 -3.10
N PRO A 69 1.55 5.46 -2.49
CA PRO A 69 0.87 5.54 -1.21
C PRO A 69 1.86 5.70 -0.04
N TYR A 70 1.42 6.35 1.04
CA TYR A 70 2.19 6.46 2.30
C TYR A 70 2.32 5.12 3.01
N MET A 71 3.54 4.78 3.42
CA MET A 71 3.88 3.52 4.09
C MET A 71 3.74 3.57 5.62
N ASN A 72 2.78 4.33 6.14
CA ASN A 72 2.45 4.35 7.57
C ASN A 72 1.41 3.28 7.96
N GLY A 73 1.04 2.38 7.04
CA GLY A 73 0.06 1.33 7.26
C GLY A 73 -0.07 0.39 6.05
N ARG A 74 -1.12 -0.45 6.06
CA ARG A 74 -1.46 -1.34 4.94
C ARG A 74 -2.33 -0.61 3.91
N LEU A 75 -2.26 -1.05 2.65
CA LEU A 75 -3.13 -0.55 1.59
C LEU A 75 -4.59 -0.93 1.87
N HIS A 76 -5.44 0.07 2.08
CA HIS A 76 -6.89 -0.12 2.21
C HIS A 76 -7.62 -0.10 0.85
N LEU A 77 -8.91 -0.49 0.84
CA LEU A 77 -9.74 -0.60 -0.37
C LEU A 77 -9.80 0.68 -1.23
N GLY A 78 -9.75 1.86 -0.62
CA GLY A 78 -9.64 3.13 -1.35
C GLY A 78 -8.42 3.24 -2.27
N HIS A 79 -7.28 2.63 -1.89
CA HIS A 79 -6.13 2.51 -2.79
C HIS A 79 -6.47 1.62 -3.97
N SER A 80 -7.03 0.43 -3.74
CA SER A 80 -7.44 -0.50 -4.80
C SER A 80 -8.42 0.12 -5.79
N PHE A 81 -9.38 0.92 -5.30
CA PHE A 81 -10.33 1.64 -6.16
C PHE A 81 -9.66 2.69 -7.06
N SER A 82 -8.66 3.40 -6.54
CA SER A 82 -7.96 4.44 -7.32
C SER A 82 -6.93 3.83 -8.28
N LEU A 83 -6.23 2.79 -7.82
CA LEU A 83 -5.31 1.95 -8.58
C LEU A 83 -5.98 1.28 -9.78
N SER A 84 -7.20 0.73 -9.60
CA SER A 84 -7.88 -0.06 -10.63
C SER A 84 -8.12 0.72 -11.93
N LYS A 85 -8.27 2.05 -11.84
CA LYS A 85 -8.38 2.93 -13.01
C LYS A 85 -7.15 2.87 -13.90
N CYS A 86 -5.95 2.91 -13.31
CA CYS A 86 -4.71 2.73 -14.07
C CYS A 86 -4.58 1.30 -14.58
N GLU A 87 -4.85 0.31 -13.73
CA GLU A 87 -4.72 -1.11 -14.08
C GLU A 87 -5.56 -1.48 -15.31
N PHE A 88 -6.83 -1.08 -15.35
CA PHE A 88 -7.71 -1.35 -16.48
C PHE A 88 -7.30 -0.57 -17.74
N SER A 89 -6.83 0.66 -17.58
CA SER A 89 -6.37 1.47 -18.71
C SER A 89 -5.13 0.86 -19.38
N VAL A 90 -4.16 0.41 -18.59
CA VAL A 90 -2.92 -0.24 -19.06
C VAL A 90 -3.24 -1.57 -19.74
N GLY A 91 -4.14 -2.38 -19.15
CA GLY A 91 -4.62 -3.61 -19.77
C GLY A 91 -5.28 -3.38 -21.12
N PHE A 92 -6.15 -2.37 -21.23
CA PHE A 92 -6.81 -2.00 -22.49
C PHE A 92 -5.83 -1.50 -23.55
N GLU A 93 -4.90 -0.62 -23.19
CA GLU A 93 -3.91 -0.10 -24.16
C GLU A 93 -2.92 -1.18 -24.61
N ARG A 94 -2.59 -2.15 -23.75
CA ARG A 94 -1.81 -3.33 -24.15
C ARG A 94 -2.54 -4.19 -25.17
N LEU A 95 -3.86 -4.38 -25.04
CA LEU A 95 -4.67 -5.09 -26.03
C LEU A 95 -4.74 -4.34 -27.38
N LYS A 96 -4.58 -3.02 -27.37
CA LYS A 96 -4.46 -2.19 -28.59
C LYS A 96 -3.05 -2.23 -29.22
N GLY A 97 -2.16 -3.07 -28.69
CA GLY A 97 -0.79 -3.23 -29.20
C GLY A 97 0.19 -2.15 -28.76
N LYS A 98 -0.15 -1.32 -27.76
CA LYS A 98 0.77 -0.33 -27.22
C LYS A 98 1.76 -0.96 -26.24
N ASN A 99 2.99 -0.46 -26.22
CA ASN A 99 3.93 -0.73 -25.14
C ASN A 99 3.50 0.06 -23.89
N ALA A 100 2.77 -0.63 -23.00
CA ALA A 100 2.12 -0.02 -21.83
C ALA A 100 2.91 -0.30 -20.54
N LEU A 101 3.40 0.77 -19.91
CA LEU A 101 4.17 0.75 -18.66
C LEU A 101 3.33 1.27 -17.50
N PHE A 102 3.32 0.53 -16.39
CA PHE A 102 2.69 0.95 -15.14
C PHE A 102 3.64 0.72 -13.96
N PRO A 103 4.50 1.69 -13.64
CA PRO A 103 5.38 1.58 -12.50
C PRO A 103 4.62 1.84 -11.20
N PHE A 104 5.03 1.17 -10.13
CA PHE A 104 4.48 1.36 -8.78
C PHE A 104 5.61 1.68 -7.81
N GLY A 105 5.41 2.69 -6.96
CA GLY A 105 6.38 3.13 -5.95
C GLY A 105 5.76 3.24 -4.57
N PHE A 106 6.58 3.51 -3.56
CA PHE A 106 6.17 3.61 -2.16
C PHE A 106 6.64 4.92 -1.53
N HIS A 107 5.76 5.60 -0.80
CA HIS A 107 6.08 6.87 -0.15
C HIS A 107 6.55 6.63 1.29
N CYS A 108 7.85 6.75 1.50
CA CYS A 108 8.47 6.62 2.83
C CYS A 108 8.99 7.96 3.41
N THR A 109 8.89 9.04 2.65
CA THR A 109 9.28 10.39 3.13
C THR A 109 8.15 11.06 3.91
N GLY A 110 8.51 11.95 4.83
CA GLY A 110 7.56 12.78 5.57
C GLY A 110 7.36 12.39 7.04
N MET A 111 6.67 13.26 7.77
CA MET A 111 6.41 13.14 9.21
C MET A 111 5.43 12.04 9.65
N PRO A 112 4.45 11.56 8.84
CA PRO A 112 3.45 10.60 9.33
C PRO A 112 4.05 9.31 9.89
N ILE A 113 5.09 8.76 9.24
CA ILE A 113 5.75 7.53 9.68
C ILE A 113 6.45 7.76 11.04
N LYS A 114 7.17 8.88 11.16
CA LYS A 114 7.87 9.25 12.39
C LYS A 114 6.90 9.54 13.53
N ALA A 115 5.81 10.25 13.27
CA ALA A 115 4.78 10.54 14.26
C ALA A 115 4.13 9.27 14.82
N CYS A 116 3.84 8.28 13.97
CA CYS A 116 3.33 6.97 14.40
C CYS A 116 4.36 6.22 15.26
N ALA A 117 5.63 6.19 14.84
CA ALA A 117 6.70 5.53 15.59
C ALA A 117 6.93 6.19 16.97
N ASP A 118 6.96 7.53 17.03
CA ASP A 118 7.18 8.27 18.27
C ASP A 118 5.98 8.12 19.23
N LYS A 119 4.74 8.04 18.71
CA LYS A 119 3.55 7.75 19.51
C LYS A 119 3.67 6.36 20.15
N LEU A 120 4.05 5.36 19.37
CA LEU A 120 4.19 3.98 19.84
C LEU A 120 5.33 3.85 20.87
N ALA A 121 6.47 4.49 20.63
CA ALA A 121 7.58 4.53 21.59
C ALA A 121 7.14 5.15 22.93
N ARG A 122 6.42 6.28 22.89
CA ARG A 122 5.87 6.92 24.09
C ARG A 122 4.88 6.02 24.84
N GLU A 123 4.01 5.31 24.12
CA GLU A 123 3.05 4.39 24.75
C GLU A 123 3.76 3.21 25.44
N MET A 124 4.83 2.69 24.84
CA MET A 124 5.66 1.65 25.47
C MET A 124 6.39 2.16 26.71
N GLU A 125 6.92 3.39 26.68
CA GLU A 125 7.59 4.02 27.84
C GLU A 125 6.62 4.31 29.00
N LEU A 126 5.41 4.79 28.70
CA LEU A 126 4.43 5.17 29.71
C LEU A 126 3.66 3.98 30.30
N TYR A 127 3.35 2.98 29.48
CA TYR A 127 2.41 1.91 29.86
C TYR A 127 3.03 0.51 29.87
N GLY A 128 4.29 0.36 29.46
CA GLY A 128 4.99 -0.93 29.41
C GLY A 128 4.65 -1.79 28.18
N CYS A 129 5.04 -3.07 28.22
CA CYS A 129 4.80 -4.06 27.15
C CYS A 129 4.40 -5.42 27.77
N PRO A 130 3.12 -5.83 27.73
CA PRO A 130 1.99 -5.18 27.06
C PRO A 130 1.54 -3.89 27.76
N PRO A 131 1.08 -2.88 27.00
CA PRO A 131 0.71 -1.57 27.55
C PRO A 131 -0.53 -1.67 28.46
N GLN A 132 -0.44 -1.10 29.66
CA GLN A 132 -1.56 -0.96 30.60
C GLN A 132 -2.10 0.48 30.59
N PHE A 133 -3.21 0.70 29.91
CA PHE A 133 -3.81 2.04 29.79
C PHE A 133 -4.67 2.39 31.02
N PRO A 134 -4.70 3.68 31.44
CA PRO A 134 -5.50 4.12 32.56
C PRO A 134 -7.01 3.95 32.28
N THR A 135 -7.76 3.51 33.29
CA THR A 135 -9.23 3.46 33.26
C THR A 135 -9.82 4.82 33.62
N GLU A 136 -11.02 5.13 33.11
CA GLU A 136 -11.72 6.41 33.30
C GLU A 136 -11.73 6.89 34.77
N GLU A 137 -11.80 5.99 35.75
CA GLU A 137 -11.79 6.30 37.19
C GLU A 137 -10.45 6.86 37.71
N SER A 138 -9.32 6.51 37.08
CA SER A 138 -7.97 6.98 37.45
C SER A 138 -7.60 8.34 36.84
N SER A 139 -8.42 8.85 35.92
CA SER A 139 -8.14 10.07 35.17
C SER A 139 -8.59 11.37 35.87
N ASN A 140 -9.36 11.26 36.95
CA ASN A 140 -9.91 12.41 37.68
C ASN A 140 -8.94 13.03 38.70
N SER A 141 -7.73 12.45 38.87
CA SER A 141 -6.65 13.03 39.67
C SER A 141 -5.60 13.69 38.79
N GLY A 142 -5.86 14.95 38.41
CA GLY A 142 -4.86 16.00 38.17
C GLY A 142 -3.66 15.70 37.26
N VAL A 143 -3.79 15.99 35.96
CA VAL A 143 -2.63 16.40 35.14
C VAL A 143 -3.03 17.63 34.31
N GLU A 144 -2.58 18.80 34.75
CA GLU A 144 -2.64 20.04 33.95
C GLU A 144 -1.85 19.86 32.64
N LYS A 145 -2.56 19.81 31.51
CA LYS A 145 -1.93 19.87 30.19
C LYS A 145 -1.49 21.31 29.92
N LYS A 146 -0.20 21.63 30.15
CA LYS A 146 0.43 22.83 29.58
C LYS A 146 0.60 22.65 28.07
N SER A 147 -0.34 23.12 27.27
CA SER A 147 -0.16 23.29 25.83
C SER A 147 0.74 24.51 25.58
N LYS A 148 2.01 24.29 25.24
CA LYS A 148 2.83 25.33 24.60
C LYS A 148 2.45 25.40 23.12
N ILE A 149 1.46 26.21 22.79
CA ILE A 149 1.23 26.64 21.41
C ILE A 149 2.17 27.82 21.16
N ALA A 150 3.25 27.59 20.40
CA ALA A 150 4.11 28.67 19.91
C ALA A 150 3.44 29.29 18.68
N ALA A 151 2.63 30.33 18.88
CA ALA A 151 2.22 31.21 17.80
C ALA A 151 3.42 32.09 17.42
N LYS A 152 3.95 31.94 16.20
CA LYS A 152 4.88 32.92 15.63
C LYS A 152 4.03 34.09 15.11
N GLU A 153 4.05 35.21 15.83
CA GLU A 153 3.57 36.49 15.30
C GLU A 153 4.55 36.95 14.20
N GLY A 154 4.13 36.83 12.95
CA GLY A 154 4.80 37.47 11.81
C GLY A 154 4.36 38.93 11.73
N LYS A 155 5.23 39.85 12.11
CA LYS A 155 5.08 41.27 11.75
C LYS A 155 5.36 41.42 10.26
N TYR A 156 4.37 41.83 9.48
CA TYR A 156 4.57 42.38 8.14
C TYR A 156 4.41 43.90 8.26
N GLU A 157 5.49 44.64 8.03
CA GLU A 157 5.43 46.08 7.78
C GLU A 157 5.10 46.28 6.29
N LEU A 158 4.13 47.17 6.01
CA LEU A 158 3.79 47.66 4.67
C LEU A 158 4.79 48.72 4.21
#